data_AF-Q7JRB2-F1
#
_entry.id   AF-Q7JRB2-F1
#
_cell.length_a   1.000
_cell.length_b   1.000
_cell.length_c   1.000
_cell.angle_alpha   90.00
_cell.angle_beta   90.00
_cell.angle_gamma   90.00
#
_symmetry.space_group_name_H-M   'P 1'
#
loop_
_entity.id
_entity.type
_entity.pdbx_description
1 polymer ?
#
loop_
_entity_poly.entity_id
_entity_poly.type
_entity_poly.pdbx_seq_one_letter_code
_entity_poly.pdbx_strand_id
1 'polypeptide(L)'
;MGWDWAVGGISDEIPRTTGPECINYMTDRRRWLETILLSALFIFIMHRSWQRLAPIKLPPPHEIQKPHSPTRLFLLIALSMIFGIEMGFKLSGQSMIFALNPCHVQSCLQIYLLAAKPTKTTTALFRIQMSNLNGPFLAFLFPEVEGRTYPFEQATYWIQHALLYIIPIYIIRSGAYTVEDLSEFHWSHIGTAFMLFYHFILLSPLSIFTGINLDHMLCAAMSDPFQGSNYRIFACCHQALLCPLLSKGTVVLFGRRNRSSSGLTGSGSMPEPRGEAAQYHQLTQGDYAMQEEAILRHRFSNQEAVDDGHPHDAGEMASLTAEYTMPTTKID
;
A
#
# COMPACT_ATOMS: atom_id res chain seq x y z
N MET A 1 -7.48 -27.40 15.74
CA MET A 1 -6.24 -26.60 15.76
C MET A 1 -6.47 -25.44 16.72
N GLY A 2 -5.67 -25.31 17.78
CA GLY A 2 -5.78 -24.19 18.71
C GLY A 2 -5.36 -22.88 18.04
N TRP A 3 -6.02 -21.78 18.42
CA TRP A 3 -5.69 -20.42 17.98
C TRP A 3 -4.61 -19.77 18.85
N ASP A 4 -3.97 -20.54 19.74
CA ASP A 4 -3.04 -20.04 20.75
C ASP A 4 -1.82 -19.34 20.12
N TRP A 5 -1.33 -19.77 18.96
CA TRP A 5 -0.26 -19.06 18.25
C TRP A 5 -0.66 -17.66 17.76
N ALA A 6 -1.97 -17.40 17.60
CA ALA A 6 -2.49 -16.14 17.10
C ALA A 6 -2.91 -15.18 18.21
N VAL A 7 -3.42 -15.70 19.33
CA VAL A 7 -4.01 -14.89 20.41
C VAL A 7 -3.56 -15.25 21.82
N GLY A 8 -2.81 -16.34 22.01
CA GLY A 8 -2.50 -16.90 23.34
C GLY A 8 -1.60 -16.04 24.21
N GLY A 9 -0.80 -15.14 23.61
CA GLY A 9 0.07 -14.22 24.35
C GLY A 9 -0.54 -12.84 24.60
N ILE A 10 -1.82 -12.64 24.26
CA ILE A 10 -2.48 -11.35 24.39
C ILE A 10 -3.13 -11.27 25.77
N SER A 11 -2.67 -10.32 26.59
CA SER A 11 -3.17 -10.06 27.94
C SER A 11 -3.77 -8.65 28.08
N ASP A 12 -4.56 -8.45 29.13
CA ASP A 12 -5.09 -7.15 29.52
C ASP A 12 -4.12 -6.31 30.37
N GLU A 13 -2.88 -6.78 30.56
CA GLU A 13 -1.81 -6.03 31.24
C GLU A 13 -1.39 -4.78 30.44
N ILE A 14 -1.47 -4.85 29.11
CA ILE A 14 -1.22 -3.70 28.23
C ILE A 14 -2.55 -2.98 28.01
N PRO A 15 -2.69 -1.72 28.48
CA PRO A 15 -3.94 -0.97 28.36
C PRO A 15 -4.44 -0.93 26.92
N ARG A 16 -5.76 -0.98 26.74
CA ARG A 16 -6.42 -0.88 25.42
C ARG A 16 -6.04 -1.97 24.40
N THR A 17 -5.42 -3.08 24.83
CA THR A 17 -5.15 -4.23 23.94
C THR A 17 -6.31 -5.22 23.92
N THR A 18 -6.84 -5.55 25.10
CA THR A 18 -8.03 -6.39 25.31
C THR A 18 -8.66 -6.04 26.67
N GLY A 19 -9.51 -6.92 27.22
CA GLY A 19 -10.09 -6.80 28.55
C GLY A 19 -11.42 -6.02 28.60
N PRO A 20 -12.11 -6.06 29.75
CA PRO A 20 -13.46 -5.51 29.89
C PRO A 20 -13.53 -3.99 29.65
N GLU A 21 -12.45 -3.25 29.94
CA GLU A 21 -12.38 -1.81 29.69
C GLU A 21 -12.45 -1.50 28.19
N CYS A 22 -11.77 -2.29 27.36
CA CYS A 22 -11.76 -2.11 25.91
C CYS A 22 -13.03 -2.66 25.26
N ILE A 23 -13.45 -3.87 25.65
CA ILE A 23 -14.65 -4.54 25.11
C ILE A 23 -15.89 -3.68 25.37
N ASN A 24 -16.04 -3.12 26.57
CA ASN A 24 -17.22 -2.33 26.96
C ASN A 24 -17.10 -0.83 26.62
N TYR A 25 -16.07 -0.40 25.89
CA TYR A 25 -15.88 1.01 25.53
C TYR A 25 -17.06 1.60 24.74
N MET A 26 -17.75 0.76 23.95
CA MET A 26 -19.04 1.06 23.34
C MET A 26 -19.85 -0.24 23.17
N THR A 27 -21.13 -0.12 22.81
CA THR A 27 -21.99 -1.29 22.60
C THR A 27 -21.71 -1.95 21.23
N ASP A 28 -21.78 -3.28 21.18
CA ASP A 28 -21.64 -4.02 19.91
C ASP A 28 -22.73 -3.66 18.91
N ARG A 29 -23.95 -3.39 19.37
CA ARG A 29 -25.02 -2.87 18.52
C ARG A 29 -24.56 -1.63 17.75
N ARG A 30 -23.89 -0.71 18.44
CA ARG A 30 -23.33 0.49 17.81
C ARG A 30 -22.19 0.13 16.84
N ARG A 31 -21.27 -0.76 17.23
CA ARG A 31 -20.15 -1.18 16.36
C ARG A 31 -20.64 -1.77 15.04
N TRP A 32 -21.66 -2.64 15.09
CA TRP A 32 -22.28 -3.25 13.91
C TRP A 32 -23.02 -2.22 13.04
N LEU A 33 -23.80 -1.32 13.65
CA LEU A 33 -24.48 -0.25 12.91
C LEU A 33 -23.48 0.67 12.19
N GLU A 34 -22.43 1.13 12.89
CA GLU A 34 -21.36 1.93 12.29
C GLU A 34 -20.67 1.16 11.15
N THR A 35 -20.37 -0.12 11.36
CA THR A 35 -19.75 -0.98 10.34
C THR A 35 -20.58 -1.06 9.08
N ILE A 36 -21.88 -1.31 9.18
CA ILE A 36 -22.78 -1.42 8.02
C ILE A 36 -22.90 -0.08 7.29
N LEU A 37 -23.20 1.00 8.02
CA LEU A 37 -23.45 2.31 7.44
C LEU A 37 -22.20 2.92 6.80
N LEU A 38 -21.06 2.85 7.48
CA LEU A 38 -19.80 3.40 6.98
C LEU A 38 -19.24 2.55 5.84
N SER A 39 -19.37 1.23 5.90
CA SER A 39 -18.97 0.36 4.78
C SER A 39 -19.76 0.68 3.51
N ALA A 40 -21.08 0.87 3.61
CA ALA A 40 -21.90 1.29 2.48
C ALA A 40 -21.48 2.65 1.92
N LEU A 41 -21.15 3.61 2.80
CA LEU A 41 -20.62 4.92 2.40
C LEU A 41 -19.27 4.79 1.67
N PHE A 42 -18.33 3.99 2.18
CA PHE A 42 -17.03 3.81 1.55
C PHE A 42 -17.13 3.10 0.20
N ILE A 43 -18.00 2.09 0.06
CA ILE A 43 -18.30 1.47 -1.23
C ILE A 43 -18.82 2.52 -2.23
N PHE A 44 -19.75 3.37 -1.80
CA PHE A 44 -20.28 4.45 -2.64
C PHE A 44 -19.18 5.44 -3.07
N ILE A 45 -18.31 5.88 -2.15
CA ILE A 45 -17.19 6.79 -2.45
C ILE A 45 -16.20 6.14 -3.43
N MET A 46 -15.84 4.88 -3.20
CA MET A 46 -14.96 4.12 -4.09
C MET A 46 -15.56 3.99 -5.48
N HIS A 47 -16.84 3.59 -5.59
CA HIS A 47 -17.53 3.44 -6.87
C HIS A 47 -17.60 4.75 -7.65
N ARG A 48 -18.04 5.84 -7.01
CA ARG A 48 -18.12 7.17 -7.63
C ARG A 48 -16.76 7.69 -8.08
N SER A 49 -15.72 7.45 -7.29
CA SER A 49 -14.36 7.88 -7.62
C SER A 49 -13.78 7.04 -8.75
N TRP A 50 -14.06 5.74 -8.76
CA TRP A 50 -13.63 4.80 -9.80
C TRP A 50 -14.16 5.18 -11.18
N GLN A 51 -15.44 5.58 -11.26
CA GLN A 51 -16.07 6.02 -12.51
C GLN A 51 -15.43 7.28 -13.12
N ARG A 52 -14.67 8.05 -12.35
CA ARG A 52 -14.03 9.30 -12.77
C ARG A 52 -12.54 9.17 -12.99
N LEU A 53 -11.99 7.96 -12.89
CA LEU A 53 -10.54 7.76 -13.03
C LEU A 53 -10.08 7.99 -14.46
N ALA A 54 -9.08 8.84 -14.61
CA ALA A 54 -8.29 8.89 -15.84
C ALA A 54 -7.55 7.56 -16.06
N PRO A 55 -7.36 7.12 -17.33
CA PRO A 55 -6.59 5.93 -17.64
C PRO A 55 -5.17 5.98 -17.06
N ILE A 56 -4.71 4.85 -16.51
CA ILE A 56 -3.33 4.74 -16.01
C ILE A 56 -2.37 4.71 -17.19
N LYS A 57 -1.50 5.73 -17.27
CA LYS A 57 -0.39 5.79 -18.20
C LYS A 57 0.81 5.05 -17.62
N LEU A 58 1.35 4.10 -18.39
CA LEU A 58 2.56 3.36 -18.02
C LEU A 58 3.81 4.08 -18.54
N PRO A 59 4.97 3.91 -17.87
CA PRO A 59 6.24 4.35 -18.42
C PRO A 59 6.53 3.71 -19.80
N PRO A 60 7.41 4.32 -20.62
CA PRO A 60 7.86 3.71 -21.86
C PRO A 60 8.44 2.29 -21.63
N PRO A 61 8.36 1.37 -22.61
CA PRO A 61 8.77 -0.03 -22.40
C PRO A 61 10.24 -0.17 -21.97
N HIS A 62 11.12 0.69 -22.47
CA HIS A 62 12.54 0.70 -22.08
C HIS A 62 12.74 1.04 -20.59
N GLU A 63 11.92 1.90 -20.00
CA GLU A 63 11.97 2.20 -18.55
C GLU A 63 11.45 1.03 -17.72
N ILE A 64 10.38 0.36 -18.17
CA ILE A 64 9.79 -0.81 -17.50
C ILE A 64 10.78 -1.99 -17.47
N GLN A 65 11.57 -2.14 -18.53
CA GLN A 65 12.52 -3.24 -18.67
C GLN A 65 13.83 -3.04 -17.91
N LYS A 66 14.14 -1.82 -17.43
CA LYS A 66 15.36 -1.56 -16.67
C LYS A 66 15.48 -2.50 -15.47
N PRO A 67 16.69 -3.02 -15.19
CA PRO A 67 16.93 -3.77 -13.96
C PRO A 67 16.68 -2.89 -12.74
N HIS A 68 16.34 -3.52 -11.62
CA HIS A 68 16.13 -2.82 -10.36
C HIS A 68 17.43 -2.11 -9.94
N SER A 69 17.31 -0.84 -9.54
CA SER A 69 18.47 -0.09 -9.04
C SER A 69 19.01 -0.73 -7.75
N PRO A 70 20.30 -0.55 -7.44
CA PRO A 70 20.87 -1.03 -6.17
C PRO A 70 20.09 -0.51 -4.95
N THR A 71 19.60 0.74 -4.99
CA THR A 71 18.76 1.32 -3.94
C THR A 71 17.42 0.60 -3.82
N ARG A 72 16.77 0.25 -4.94
CA ARG A 72 15.51 -0.51 -4.94
C ARG A 72 15.69 -1.88 -4.29
N LEU A 73 16.77 -2.58 -4.67
CA LEU A 73 17.11 -3.88 -4.12
C LEU A 73 17.44 -3.80 -2.63
N PHE A 74 18.21 -2.79 -2.22
CA PHE A 74 18.49 -2.54 -0.80
C PHE A 74 17.21 -2.33 0.01
N LEU A 75 16.29 -1.47 -0.45
CA LEU A 75 15.02 -1.22 0.22
C LEU A 75 14.14 -2.47 0.28
N LEU A 76 14.13 -3.29 -0.79
CA LEU A 76 13.40 -4.56 -0.84
C LEU A 76 13.93 -5.54 0.21
N ILE A 77 15.26 -5.71 0.29
CA ILE A 77 15.92 -6.60 1.25
C ILE A 77 15.68 -6.11 2.67
N ALA A 78 15.87 -4.80 2.91
CA ALA A 78 15.68 -4.19 4.22
C ALA A 78 14.25 -4.37 4.75
N LEU A 79 13.23 -4.03 3.94
CA LEU A 79 11.83 -4.19 4.36
C LEU A 79 11.45 -5.67 4.54
N SER A 80 11.90 -6.56 3.65
CA SER A 80 11.62 -8.00 3.78
C SER A 80 12.24 -8.60 5.04
N MET A 81 13.47 -8.21 5.38
CA MET A 81 14.16 -8.66 6.58
C MET A 81 13.45 -8.16 7.85
N ILE A 82 13.16 -6.85 7.92
CA ILE A 82 12.47 -6.24 9.06
C ILE A 82 11.07 -6.82 9.23
N PHE A 83 10.34 -7.03 8.13
CA PHE A 83 9.02 -7.67 8.16
C PHE A 83 9.11 -9.12 8.66
N GLY A 84 10.09 -9.90 8.20
CA GLY A 84 10.33 -11.26 8.66
C GLY A 84 10.64 -11.34 10.16
N ILE A 85 11.48 -10.44 10.67
CA ILE A 85 11.81 -10.32 12.10
C ILE A 85 10.54 -9.98 12.91
N GLU A 86 9.76 -8.99 12.46
CA GLU A 86 8.51 -8.59 13.12
C GLU A 86 7.49 -9.74 13.17
N MET A 87 7.34 -10.50 12.08
CA MET A 87 6.48 -11.70 12.09
C MET A 87 7.01 -12.78 13.04
N GLY A 88 8.34 -12.92 13.15
CA GLY A 88 8.99 -13.78 14.13
C GLY A 88 8.60 -13.41 15.57
N PHE A 89 8.68 -12.13 15.94
CA PHE A 89 8.25 -11.65 17.25
C PHE A 89 6.77 -11.96 17.53
N LYS A 90 5.88 -11.79 16.55
CA LYS A 90 4.45 -12.11 16.73
C LYS A 90 4.15 -13.60 16.88
N LEU A 91 4.89 -14.45 16.18
CA LEU A 91 4.79 -15.91 16.39
C LEU A 91 5.28 -16.29 17.78
N SER A 92 6.45 -15.80 18.19
CA SER A 92 7.04 -16.09 19.50
C SER A 92 6.18 -15.54 20.65
N GLY A 93 5.62 -14.35 20.48
CA GLY A 93 4.71 -13.70 21.42
C GLY A 93 3.25 -14.16 21.30
N GLN A 94 2.93 -15.18 20.49
CA GLN A 94 1.59 -15.74 20.36
C GLN A 94 0.50 -14.67 20.09
N SER A 95 0.85 -13.68 19.26
CA SER A 95 0.06 -12.48 19.00
C SER A 95 -0.11 -12.19 17.50
N MET A 96 -0.04 -13.25 16.69
CA MET A 96 -0.07 -13.17 15.22
C MET A 96 -1.37 -12.56 14.66
N ILE A 97 -2.46 -12.47 15.43
CA ILE A 97 -3.65 -11.73 15.01
C ILE A 97 -3.34 -10.27 14.65
N PHE A 98 -2.34 -9.65 15.31
CA PHE A 98 -1.92 -8.28 15.02
C PHE A 98 -1.20 -8.14 13.67
N ALA A 99 -0.85 -9.23 12.97
CA ALA A 99 -0.35 -9.14 11.60
C ALA A 99 -1.40 -8.59 10.61
N LEU A 100 -2.67 -8.55 11.02
CA LEU A 100 -3.73 -7.88 10.27
C LEU A 100 -3.70 -6.35 10.42
N ASN A 101 -2.91 -5.78 11.32
CA ASN A 101 -2.81 -4.33 11.41
C ASN A 101 -2.24 -3.74 10.10
N PRO A 102 -2.68 -2.54 9.69
CA PRO A 102 -2.37 -1.98 8.38
C PRO A 102 -0.88 -1.90 8.06
N CYS A 103 0.00 -1.65 9.04
CA CYS A 103 1.44 -1.55 8.81
C CYS A 103 2.05 -2.84 8.21
N HIS A 104 1.57 -4.01 8.61
CA HIS A 104 2.02 -5.30 8.09
C HIS A 104 1.46 -5.57 6.69
N VAL A 105 0.18 -5.26 6.46
CA VAL A 105 -0.44 -5.34 5.13
C VAL A 105 0.26 -4.40 4.14
N GLN A 106 0.59 -3.18 4.56
CA GLN A 106 1.38 -2.24 3.75
C GLN A 106 2.80 -2.73 3.52
N SER A 107 3.42 -3.42 4.48
CA SER A 107 4.75 -4.00 4.29
C SER A 107 4.75 -5.05 3.19
N CYS A 108 3.79 -5.98 3.20
CA CYS A 108 3.59 -6.95 2.12
C CYS A 108 3.38 -6.27 0.76
N LEU A 109 2.53 -5.23 0.73
CA LEU A 109 2.24 -4.48 -0.49
C LEU A 109 3.49 -3.77 -1.03
N GLN A 110 4.27 -3.13 -0.16
CA GLN A 110 5.48 -2.42 -0.56
C GLN A 110 6.60 -3.38 -0.99
N ILE A 111 6.74 -4.56 -0.35
CA ILE A 111 7.63 -5.63 -0.81
C ILE A 111 7.25 -6.04 -2.24
N TYR A 112 5.96 -6.29 -2.49
CA TYR A 112 5.47 -6.63 -3.84
C TYR A 112 5.75 -5.51 -4.85
N LEU A 113 5.47 -4.25 -4.51
CA LEU A 113 5.73 -3.10 -5.38
C LEU A 113 7.23 -2.89 -5.62
N LEU A 114 8.09 -3.17 -4.65
CA LEU A 114 9.54 -3.10 -4.85
C LEU A 114 10.06 -4.24 -5.74
N ALA A 115 9.46 -5.43 -5.70
CA ALA A 115 9.84 -6.56 -6.54
C ALA A 115 9.28 -6.48 -7.97
N ALA A 116 8.05 -5.98 -8.14
CA ALA A 116 7.30 -6.06 -9.39
C ALA A 116 7.70 -4.98 -10.42
N LYS A 117 7.64 -5.32 -11.71
CA LYS A 117 7.74 -4.33 -12.79
C LYS A 117 6.47 -3.47 -12.91
N PRO A 118 6.55 -2.24 -13.42
CA PRO A 118 5.38 -1.41 -13.65
C PRO A 118 4.35 -2.03 -14.59
N THR A 119 3.12 -2.11 -14.10
CA THR A 119 1.91 -2.58 -14.79
C THR A 119 0.73 -1.70 -14.36
N LYS A 120 -0.41 -1.80 -15.04
CA LYS A 120 -1.62 -1.04 -14.65
C LYS A 120 -2.01 -1.37 -13.21
N THR A 121 -1.95 -2.64 -12.83
CA THR A 121 -2.27 -3.12 -11.47
C THR A 121 -1.30 -2.62 -10.42
N THR A 122 0.01 -2.77 -10.63
CA THR A 122 1.01 -2.29 -9.65
C THR A 122 0.98 -0.77 -9.50
N THR A 123 0.70 -0.04 -10.58
CA THR A 123 0.51 1.41 -10.53
C THR A 123 -0.76 1.79 -9.75
N ALA A 124 -1.87 1.07 -9.97
CA ALA A 124 -3.11 1.27 -9.20
C ALA A 124 -2.89 1.00 -7.69
N LEU A 125 -2.22 -0.10 -7.37
CA LEU A 125 -1.85 -0.46 -6.00
C LEU A 125 -0.95 0.61 -5.35
N PHE A 126 0.03 1.13 -6.09
CA PHE A 126 0.87 2.22 -5.61
C PHE A 126 0.06 3.51 -5.35
N ARG A 127 -0.89 3.84 -6.24
CA ARG A 127 -1.77 5.01 -6.05
C ARG A 127 -2.69 4.86 -4.83
N ILE A 128 -3.19 3.65 -4.57
CA ILE A 128 -3.99 3.33 -3.38
C ILE A 128 -3.13 3.43 -2.11
N GLN A 129 -1.92 2.85 -2.10
CA GLN A 129 -1.07 2.85 -0.90
C GLN A 129 -0.55 4.24 -0.53
N MET A 130 -0.50 5.19 -1.47
CA MET A 130 -0.17 6.59 -1.17
C MET A 130 -1.14 7.23 -0.16
N SER A 131 -2.41 6.78 -0.11
CA SER A 131 -3.35 7.23 0.93
C SER A 131 -3.08 6.62 2.30
N ASN A 132 -2.27 5.56 2.39
CA ASN A 132 -1.98 4.85 3.63
C ASN A 132 -0.72 5.38 4.35
N LEU A 133 -0.16 6.51 3.89
CA LEU A 133 0.97 7.19 4.55
C LEU A 133 0.61 7.74 5.93
N ASN A 134 -0.69 7.87 6.24
CA ASN A 134 -1.19 8.19 7.57
C ASN A 134 -0.75 7.17 8.63
N GLY A 135 -0.65 5.88 8.29
CA GLY A 135 -0.22 4.83 9.21
C GLY A 135 1.18 5.07 9.79
N PRO A 136 2.25 5.06 8.98
CA PRO A 136 3.59 5.37 9.47
C PRO A 136 3.67 6.77 10.08
N PHE A 137 2.98 7.77 9.54
CA PHE A 137 2.97 9.10 10.13
C PHE A 137 2.41 9.11 11.58
N LEU A 138 1.27 8.46 11.80
CA LEU A 138 0.64 8.38 13.12
C LEU A 138 1.44 7.50 14.08
N ALA A 139 2.08 6.43 13.61
CA ALA A 139 2.97 5.61 14.44
C ALA A 139 4.17 6.39 15.00
N PHE A 140 4.64 7.43 14.28
CA PHE A 140 5.68 8.32 14.81
C PHE A 140 5.15 9.37 15.79
N LEU A 141 3.90 9.83 15.63
CA LEU A 141 3.28 10.81 16.52
C LEU A 141 2.72 10.18 17.81
N PHE A 142 2.16 8.99 17.68
CA PHE A 142 1.47 8.22 18.71
C PHE A 142 1.99 6.77 18.67
N PRO A 143 3.23 6.54 19.14
CA PRO A 143 3.81 5.21 19.09
C PRO A 143 3.12 4.24 20.03
N GLU A 144 2.99 3.00 19.59
CA GLU A 144 2.43 1.88 20.36
C GLU A 144 3.56 0.84 20.55
N VAL A 145 4.38 1.07 21.59
CA VAL A 145 5.62 0.32 21.86
C VAL A 145 5.59 -0.40 23.22
N GLU A 146 4.55 -0.18 24.01
CA GLU A 146 4.38 -0.68 25.37
C GLU A 146 4.31 -2.21 25.40
N GLY A 147 3.68 -2.82 24.38
CA GLY A 147 3.59 -4.28 24.26
C GLY A 147 4.82 -4.96 23.68
N ARG A 148 5.86 -4.19 23.30
CA ARG A 148 7.04 -4.69 22.58
C ARG A 148 8.18 -4.95 23.56
N THR A 149 8.20 -6.16 24.11
CA THR A 149 9.05 -6.55 25.25
C THR A 149 10.29 -7.34 24.84
N TYR A 150 10.33 -7.93 23.64
CA TYR A 150 11.50 -8.68 23.20
C TYR A 150 12.67 -7.73 22.88
N PRO A 151 13.94 -8.17 23.11
CA PRO A 151 15.10 -7.41 22.67
C PRO A 151 15.01 -7.07 21.18
N PHE A 152 15.25 -5.79 20.84
CA PHE A 152 15.15 -5.22 19.49
C PHE A 152 13.74 -5.09 18.88
N GLU A 153 12.68 -5.51 19.56
CA GLU A 153 11.31 -5.43 19.01
C GLU A 153 10.86 -3.99 18.77
N GLN A 154 11.17 -3.08 19.70
CA GLN A 154 10.91 -1.66 19.50
C GLN A 154 11.76 -1.08 18.37
N ALA A 155 13.03 -1.49 18.23
CA ALA A 155 13.87 -1.04 17.12
C ALA A 155 13.28 -1.47 15.77
N THR A 156 12.81 -2.72 15.68
CA THR A 156 12.10 -3.25 14.50
C THR A 156 10.84 -2.44 14.20
N TYR A 157 10.04 -2.06 15.21
CA TYR A 157 8.88 -1.18 15.05
C TYR A 157 9.25 0.14 14.38
N TRP A 158 10.24 0.86 14.91
CA TRP A 158 10.67 2.16 14.40
C TRP A 158 11.22 2.05 12.97
N ILE A 159 12.06 1.04 12.71
CA ILE A 159 12.65 0.82 11.39
C ILE A 159 11.56 0.46 10.36
N GLN A 160 10.60 -0.40 10.72
CA GLN A 160 9.51 -0.78 9.82
C GLN A 160 8.68 0.44 9.43
N HIS A 161 8.27 1.27 10.39
CA HIS A 161 7.47 2.46 10.09
C HIS A 161 8.26 3.52 9.32
N ALA A 162 9.57 3.66 9.57
CA ALA A 162 10.43 4.51 8.76
C ALA A 162 10.48 4.03 7.30
N LEU A 163 10.71 2.73 7.07
CA LEU A 163 10.74 2.14 5.74
C LEU A 163 9.40 2.31 5.01
N LEU A 164 8.28 2.12 5.71
CA LEU A 164 6.94 2.31 5.15
C LEU A 164 6.69 3.72 4.60
N TYR A 165 7.39 4.74 5.11
CA TYR A 165 7.32 6.11 4.57
C TYR A 165 8.42 6.39 3.53
N ILE A 166 9.63 5.88 3.74
CA ILE A 166 10.79 6.08 2.84
C ILE A 166 10.55 5.44 1.47
N ILE A 167 9.95 4.25 1.43
CA ILE A 167 9.76 3.49 0.18
C ILE A 167 8.83 4.24 -0.80
N PRO A 168 7.66 4.75 -0.38
CA PRO A 168 6.84 5.60 -1.24
C PRO A 168 7.58 6.83 -1.79
N ILE A 169 8.39 7.50 -0.95
CA ILE A 169 9.25 8.61 -1.37
C ILE A 169 10.25 8.15 -2.45
N TYR A 170 10.93 7.02 -2.23
CA TYR A 170 11.85 6.44 -3.20
C TYR A 170 11.15 6.17 -4.54
N ILE A 171 9.97 5.53 -4.50
CA ILE A 171 9.23 5.19 -5.72
C ILE A 171 8.82 6.47 -6.48
N ILE A 172 8.28 7.49 -5.80
CA ILE A 172 7.97 8.80 -6.39
C ILE A 172 9.21 9.39 -7.10
N ARG A 173 10.36 9.39 -6.42
CA ARG A 173 11.60 9.97 -6.95
C ARG A 173 12.21 9.18 -8.10
N SER A 174 12.03 7.85 -8.08
CA SER A 174 12.48 6.97 -9.15
C SER A 174 11.62 7.10 -10.41
N GLY A 175 10.34 7.49 -10.27
CA GLY A 175 9.37 7.53 -11.37
C GLY A 175 8.88 6.15 -11.80
N ALA A 176 9.10 5.11 -11.00
CA ALA A 176 8.72 3.73 -11.34
C ALA A 176 7.19 3.56 -11.51
N TYR A 177 6.40 4.30 -10.74
CA TYR A 177 4.93 4.34 -10.87
C TYR A 177 4.47 5.78 -11.05
N THR A 178 3.45 5.99 -11.88
CA THR A 178 2.85 7.31 -12.07
C THR A 178 1.94 7.65 -10.89
N VAL A 179 2.06 8.88 -10.37
CA VAL A 179 1.16 9.42 -9.35
C VAL A 179 -0.05 10.08 -9.99
N GLU A 180 -1.10 10.31 -9.20
CA GLU A 180 -2.25 11.12 -9.62
C GLU A 180 -1.86 12.61 -9.65
N ASP A 181 -2.37 13.34 -10.63
CA ASP A 181 -2.16 14.79 -10.74
C ASP A 181 -2.58 15.51 -9.46
N LEU A 182 -1.88 16.61 -9.12
CA LEU A 182 -2.11 17.32 -7.86
C LEU A 182 -3.50 17.94 -7.75
N SER A 183 -4.16 18.22 -8.87
CA SER A 183 -5.53 18.74 -8.94
C SER A 183 -6.62 17.69 -8.81
N GLU A 184 -6.30 16.42 -9.06
CA GLU A 184 -7.25 15.31 -8.97
C GLU A 184 -7.13 14.62 -7.61
N PHE A 185 -8.22 14.08 -7.09
CA PHE A 185 -8.25 13.43 -5.76
C PHE A 185 -8.93 12.06 -5.79
N HIS A 186 -9.23 11.51 -6.97
CA HIS A 186 -9.97 10.27 -7.13
C HIS A 186 -9.24 9.08 -6.53
N TRP A 187 -7.94 8.93 -6.80
CA TRP A 187 -7.11 7.88 -6.18
C TRP A 187 -6.96 8.09 -4.68
N SER A 188 -6.85 9.34 -4.24
CA SER A 188 -6.77 9.65 -2.80
C SER A 188 -8.05 9.24 -2.07
N HIS A 189 -9.22 9.53 -2.65
CA HIS A 189 -10.53 9.09 -2.13
C HIS A 189 -10.68 7.57 -2.14
N ILE A 190 -10.31 6.90 -3.24
CA ILE A 190 -10.36 5.43 -3.32
C ILE A 190 -9.46 4.81 -2.26
N GLY A 191 -8.21 5.26 -2.13
CA GLY A 191 -7.28 4.73 -1.15
C GLY A 191 -7.75 4.93 0.29
N THR A 192 -8.24 6.14 0.61
CA THR A 192 -8.77 6.45 1.95
C THR A 192 -10.02 5.60 2.25
N ALA A 193 -10.96 5.52 1.30
CA ALA A 193 -12.17 4.73 1.47
C ALA A 193 -11.89 3.22 1.54
N PHE A 194 -10.94 2.71 0.75
CA PHE A 194 -10.51 1.32 0.79
C PHE A 194 -9.85 0.97 2.13
N MET A 195 -8.97 1.84 2.62
CA MET A 195 -8.36 1.69 3.94
C MET A 195 -9.44 1.67 5.03
N LEU A 196 -10.32 2.66 5.08
CA LEU A 196 -11.39 2.67 6.10
C LEU A 196 -12.31 1.46 5.96
N PHE A 197 -12.68 1.08 4.74
CA PHE A 197 -13.46 -0.13 4.48
C PHE A 197 -12.80 -1.38 5.06
N TYR A 198 -11.48 -1.56 4.89
CA TYR A 198 -10.72 -2.66 5.52
C TYR A 198 -10.88 -2.71 7.05
N HIS A 199 -10.79 -1.56 7.72
CA HIS A 199 -10.96 -1.48 9.17
C HIS A 199 -12.37 -1.87 9.61
N PHE A 200 -13.40 -1.39 8.91
CA PHE A 200 -14.78 -1.68 9.28
C PHE A 200 -15.22 -3.09 8.87
N ILE A 201 -14.83 -3.61 7.70
CA ILE A 201 -15.32 -4.90 7.22
C ILE A 201 -14.54 -6.10 7.76
N LEU A 202 -13.24 -5.93 8.07
CA LEU A 202 -12.39 -7.01 8.55
C LEU A 202 -12.00 -6.83 10.01
N LEU A 203 -11.31 -5.74 10.34
CA LEU A 203 -10.73 -5.58 11.68
C LEU A 203 -11.79 -5.42 12.77
N SER A 204 -12.86 -4.68 12.49
CA SER A 204 -13.95 -4.44 13.44
C SER A 204 -14.69 -5.73 13.81
N PRO A 205 -15.21 -6.54 12.86
CA PRO A 205 -15.80 -7.85 13.19
C PRO A 205 -14.85 -8.76 13.95
N LEU A 206 -13.58 -8.88 13.51
CA LEU A 206 -12.59 -9.70 14.21
C LEU A 206 -12.34 -9.20 15.64
N SER A 207 -12.27 -7.88 15.84
CA SER A 207 -12.11 -7.27 17.16
C SER A 207 -13.30 -7.57 18.08
N ILE A 208 -14.53 -7.53 17.54
CA ILE A 208 -15.74 -7.87 18.29
C ILE A 208 -15.73 -9.35 18.69
N PHE A 209 -15.40 -10.25 17.76
CA PHE A 209 -15.43 -11.69 18.03
C PHE A 209 -14.32 -12.17 18.96
N THR A 210 -13.15 -11.53 18.90
CA THR A 210 -11.98 -11.94 19.69
C THR A 210 -11.82 -11.14 20.98
N GLY A 211 -12.47 -9.98 21.11
CA GLY A 211 -12.24 -9.06 22.22
C GLY A 211 -10.87 -8.37 22.18
N ILE A 212 -10.16 -8.45 21.05
CA ILE A 212 -8.82 -7.87 20.85
C ILE A 212 -8.95 -6.60 20.03
N ASN A 213 -8.23 -5.56 20.43
CA ASN A 213 -8.32 -4.24 19.81
C ASN A 213 -7.46 -4.12 18.53
N LEU A 214 -7.88 -4.75 17.43
CA LEU A 214 -7.16 -4.67 16.16
C LEU A 214 -7.27 -3.26 15.57
N ASP A 215 -6.13 -2.60 15.41
CA ASP A 215 -6.00 -1.21 14.93
C ASP A 215 -7.05 -0.26 15.55
N HIS A 216 -7.21 -0.38 16.87
CA HIS A 216 -8.15 0.43 17.65
C HIS A 216 -9.62 0.32 17.22
N MET A 217 -10.07 -0.81 16.65
CA MET A 217 -11.48 -0.97 16.25
C MET A 217 -12.43 -1.32 17.39
N LEU A 218 -11.91 -1.78 18.54
CA LEU A 218 -12.70 -2.12 19.73
C LEU A 218 -12.81 -0.92 20.68
N CYS A 219 -11.69 -0.24 20.95
CA CYS A 219 -11.59 0.96 21.78
C CYS A 219 -10.49 1.91 21.30
N ALA A 220 -10.60 3.19 21.61
CA ALA A 220 -9.58 4.19 21.26
C ALA A 220 -8.24 3.89 21.97
N ALA A 221 -7.12 4.24 21.31
CA ALA A 221 -5.80 4.22 21.95
C ALA A 221 -5.78 5.16 23.15
N MET A 222 -4.90 4.94 24.13
CA MET A 222 -4.74 5.89 25.25
C MET A 222 -4.26 7.26 24.79
N SER A 223 -3.46 7.27 23.71
CA SER A 223 -2.88 8.45 23.06
C SER A 223 -3.85 9.20 22.15
N ASP A 224 -5.04 8.63 21.85
CA ASP A 224 -6.00 9.24 20.93
C ASP A 224 -6.60 10.52 21.54
N PRO A 225 -6.48 11.69 20.88
CA PRO A 225 -7.08 12.93 21.38
C PRO A 225 -8.62 12.93 21.32
N PHE A 226 -9.24 12.04 20.53
CA PHE A 226 -10.69 11.95 20.34
C PHE A 226 -11.32 10.80 21.14
N GLN A 227 -11.03 10.76 22.44
CA GLN A 227 -11.62 9.79 23.37
C GLN A 227 -13.16 9.81 23.38
N GLY A 228 -13.75 8.69 23.80
CA GLY A 228 -15.18 8.49 24.00
C GLY A 228 -15.83 7.68 22.90
N SER A 229 -17.12 7.38 23.05
CA SER A 229 -17.85 6.45 22.17
C SER A 229 -17.97 6.89 20.69
N ASN A 230 -17.52 8.09 20.34
CA ASN A 230 -17.57 8.63 18.99
C ASN A 230 -16.20 8.58 18.26
N TYR A 231 -15.14 8.04 18.89
CA TYR A 231 -13.77 8.07 18.36
C TYR A 231 -13.65 7.53 16.93
N ARG A 232 -14.39 6.46 16.57
CA ARG A 232 -14.37 5.89 15.21
C ARG A 232 -14.92 6.84 14.15
N ILE A 233 -15.91 7.66 14.52
CA ILE A 233 -16.47 8.69 13.63
C ILE A 233 -15.48 9.83 13.49
N PHE A 234 -14.86 10.28 14.58
CA PHE A 234 -13.77 11.26 14.53
C PHE A 234 -12.61 10.75 13.67
N ALA A 235 -12.26 9.47 13.79
CA ALA A 235 -11.28 8.79 12.95
C ALA A 235 -11.62 8.92 11.47
N CYS A 236 -12.85 8.57 11.08
CA CYS A 236 -13.30 8.75 9.69
C CYS A 236 -13.18 10.21 9.23
N CYS A 237 -13.59 11.17 10.05
CA CYS A 237 -13.54 12.59 9.72
C CYS A 237 -12.11 13.10 9.54
N HIS A 238 -11.20 12.82 10.48
CA HIS A 238 -9.83 13.33 10.39
C HIS A 238 -9.03 12.58 9.32
N GLN A 239 -9.27 11.27 9.11
CA GLN A 239 -8.59 10.51 8.05
C GLN A 239 -9.00 10.99 6.65
N ALA A 240 -10.25 11.43 6.46
CA ALA A 240 -10.70 12.04 5.21
C ALA A 240 -9.92 13.32 4.84
N LEU A 241 -9.32 14.00 5.81
CA LEU A 241 -8.46 15.17 5.61
C LEU A 241 -6.97 14.79 5.56
N LEU A 242 -6.53 13.98 6.53
CA LEU A 242 -5.12 13.62 6.71
C LEU A 242 -4.58 12.78 5.56
N CYS A 243 -5.34 11.80 5.07
CA CYS A 243 -4.88 10.89 4.02
C CYS A 243 -4.59 11.62 2.70
N PRO A 244 -5.51 12.45 2.14
CA PRO A 244 -5.20 13.27 0.98
C PRO A 244 -4.07 14.27 1.22
N LEU A 245 -4.01 14.90 2.41
CA LEU A 245 -2.96 15.86 2.74
C LEU A 245 -1.56 15.21 2.72
N LEU A 246 -1.40 14.05 3.35
CA LEU A 246 -0.14 13.32 3.37
C LEU A 246 0.23 12.79 1.97
N SER A 247 -0.74 12.20 1.26
CA SER A 247 -0.55 11.68 -0.09
C SER A 247 -0.05 12.78 -1.04
N LYS A 248 -0.80 13.89 -1.16
CA LYS A 248 -0.47 15.00 -2.05
C LYS A 248 0.73 15.80 -1.55
N GLY A 249 0.83 16.05 -0.25
CA GLY A 249 1.97 16.73 0.36
C GLY A 249 3.29 16.01 0.11
N THR A 250 3.31 14.68 0.21
CA THR A 250 4.49 13.86 -0.10
C THR A 250 4.88 13.99 -1.58
N VAL A 251 3.91 13.99 -2.49
CA VAL A 251 4.17 14.21 -3.93
C VAL A 251 4.72 15.62 -4.19
N VAL A 252 4.19 16.66 -3.53
CA VAL A 252 4.67 18.04 -3.66
C VAL A 252 6.11 18.19 -3.15
N LEU A 253 6.42 17.58 -2.00
CA LEU A 253 7.72 17.72 -1.36
C LEU A 253 8.82 16.90 -2.05
N PHE A 254 8.50 15.69 -2.51
CA PHE A 254 9.49 14.73 -3.01
C PHE A 254 9.38 14.39 -4.49
N GLY A 255 8.32 14.84 -5.16
CA GLY A 255 8.16 14.70 -6.61
C GLY A 255 9.30 15.34 -7.38
N ARG A 256 9.60 14.80 -8.58
CA ARG A 256 10.54 15.45 -9.49
C ARG A 256 9.93 16.75 -10.00
N ARG A 257 10.33 17.88 -9.41
CA ARG A 257 10.10 19.19 -10.00
C ARG A 257 10.99 19.26 -11.24
N ASN A 258 10.40 19.17 -12.44
CA ASN A 258 11.13 19.52 -13.65
C ASN A 258 11.60 20.97 -13.48
N ARG A 259 12.90 21.16 -13.21
CA ARG A 259 13.54 22.47 -13.33
C ARG A 259 13.47 22.82 -14.81
N SER A 260 12.45 23.58 -15.20
CA SER A 260 12.58 24.52 -16.30
C SER A 260 13.76 25.43 -15.93
N SER A 261 14.93 25.07 -16.45
CA SER A 261 16.16 25.82 -16.30
C SER A 261 16.22 26.72 -17.53
N SER A 262 15.75 27.93 -17.33
CA SER A 262 16.07 29.11 -18.11
C SER A 262 17.55 29.11 -18.50
N GLY A 263 17.83 29.04 -19.81
CA GLY A 263 19.20 29.00 -20.34
C GLY A 263 19.25 29.45 -21.80
N LEU A 264 19.80 30.66 -21.98
CA LEU A 264 20.46 31.21 -23.17
C LEU A 264 19.62 31.61 -24.40
N THR A 265 19.27 32.91 -24.38
CA THR A 265 19.48 33.92 -25.45
C THR A 265 20.15 33.45 -26.75
N GLY A 266 19.40 33.54 -27.86
CA GLY A 266 19.92 33.40 -29.22
C GLY A 266 18.90 33.81 -30.28
N SER A 267 18.89 35.11 -30.61
CA SER A 267 18.51 35.74 -31.90
C SER A 267 17.52 35.02 -32.85
N GLY A 268 16.35 35.62 -33.09
CA GLY A 268 15.63 35.45 -34.36
C GLY A 268 14.10 35.38 -34.31
N SER A 269 13.44 36.52 -34.58
CA SER A 269 12.03 36.69 -35.01
C SER A 269 10.86 36.28 -34.08
N MET A 270 10.10 37.29 -33.64
CA MET A 270 8.68 37.25 -33.19
C MET A 270 7.76 37.55 -34.41
N PRO A 271 6.44 37.24 -34.43
CA PRO A 271 5.50 37.40 -33.30
C PRO A 271 4.33 36.37 -33.15
N GLU A 272 3.86 36.16 -31.91
CA GLU A 272 2.46 36.32 -31.42
C GLU A 272 2.13 35.42 -30.20
N PRO A 273 1.27 35.87 -29.26
CA PRO A 273 1.13 35.27 -27.94
C PRO A 273 -0.05 34.27 -27.87
N ARG A 274 0.23 33.00 -27.53
CA ARG A 274 -0.81 32.03 -27.16
C ARG A 274 -0.39 31.18 -25.95
N GLY A 275 -1.05 31.49 -24.82
CA GLY A 275 -1.60 30.54 -23.85
C GLY A 275 -0.65 29.49 -23.26
N GLU A 276 -0.23 29.73 -22.03
CA GLU A 276 0.26 28.72 -21.09
C GLU A 276 -0.80 27.62 -20.87
N ALA A 277 -0.65 26.48 -21.55
CA ALA A 277 -1.16 25.17 -21.11
C ALA A 277 -0.65 24.08 -22.06
N ALA A 278 -0.24 22.94 -21.48
CA ALA A 278 0.02 21.64 -22.13
C ALA A 278 1.50 21.25 -22.29
N GLN A 279 2.03 20.59 -21.26
CA GLN A 279 3.02 19.52 -21.43
C GLN A 279 2.42 18.20 -20.93
N TYR A 280 1.38 17.74 -21.62
CA TYR A 280 0.96 16.35 -21.62
C TYR A 280 0.75 15.95 -23.07
N HIS A 281 1.70 15.23 -23.65
CA HIS A 281 1.45 14.54 -24.91
C HIS A 281 0.37 13.48 -24.63
N GLN A 282 -0.83 13.73 -25.15
CA GLN A 282 -1.91 12.76 -25.19
C GLN A 282 -1.56 11.79 -26.31
N LEU A 283 -0.93 10.66 -25.97
CA LEU A 283 -0.76 9.55 -26.91
C LEU A 283 -2.14 9.08 -27.35
N THR A 284 -2.30 8.88 -28.65
CA THR A 284 -3.56 8.46 -29.26
C THR A 284 -3.84 7.00 -28.91
N GLN A 285 -5.10 6.56 -29.03
CA GLN A 285 -5.48 5.17 -28.74
C GLN A 285 -4.69 4.14 -29.58
N GLY A 286 -4.22 4.54 -30.77
CA GLY A 286 -3.36 3.71 -31.63
C GLY A 286 -1.97 3.48 -31.05
N ASP A 287 -1.41 4.48 -30.35
CA ASP A 287 -0.08 4.36 -29.73
C ASP A 287 -0.09 3.34 -28.58
N TYR A 288 -1.21 3.23 -27.85
CA TYR A 288 -1.36 2.23 -26.78
C TYR A 288 -1.41 0.79 -27.32
N ALA A 289 -2.12 0.56 -28.43
CA ALA A 289 -2.25 -0.76 -29.02
C ALA A 289 -0.90 -1.28 -29.54
N MET A 290 -0.12 -0.41 -30.19
CA MET A 290 1.24 -0.74 -30.63
C MET A 290 2.17 -1.04 -29.45
N GLN A 291 2.00 -0.33 -28.33
CA GLN A 291 2.83 -0.52 -27.14
C GLN A 291 2.52 -1.85 -26.44
N GLU A 292 1.26 -2.27 -26.40
CA GLU A 292 0.84 -3.57 -25.86
C GLU A 292 1.35 -4.74 -26.73
N GLU A 293 1.29 -4.59 -28.06
CA GLU A 293 1.83 -5.58 -29.00
C GLU A 293 3.36 -5.69 -28.92
N ALA A 294 4.08 -4.58 -28.76
CA ALA A 294 5.53 -4.58 -28.60
C ALA A 294 5.98 -5.28 -27.31
N ILE A 295 5.23 -5.12 -26.21
CA ILE A 295 5.50 -5.82 -24.93
C ILE A 295 5.26 -7.32 -25.08
N LEU A 296 4.21 -7.73 -25.80
CA LEU A 296 3.90 -9.13 -26.08
C LEU A 296 4.98 -9.78 -26.95
N ARG A 297 5.37 -9.17 -28.08
CA ARG A 297 6.42 -9.70 -28.97
C ARG A 297 7.76 -9.87 -28.26
N HIS A 298 8.16 -8.92 -27.41
CA HIS A 298 9.41 -9.03 -26.66
C HIS A 298 9.36 -10.12 -25.58
N ARG A 299 8.20 -10.45 -25.01
CA ARG A 299 8.07 -11.60 -24.11
C ARG A 299 8.30 -12.92 -24.85
N PHE A 300 7.75 -13.06 -26.05
CA PHE A 300 7.96 -14.24 -26.89
C PHE A 300 9.43 -14.36 -27.33
N SER A 301 10.06 -13.27 -27.80
CA SER A 301 11.47 -13.33 -28.21
C SER A 301 12.43 -13.60 -27.05
N ASN A 302 12.11 -13.20 -25.81
CA ASN A 302 12.92 -13.56 -24.64
C ASN A 302 12.66 -15.00 -24.14
N GLN A 303 11.55 -15.62 -24.51
CA GLN A 303 11.33 -17.05 -24.26
C GLN A 303 12.03 -17.89 -25.34
N GLU A 304 12.01 -17.46 -26.59
CA GLU A 304 12.72 -18.13 -27.70
C GLU A 304 14.25 -17.98 -27.59
N ALA A 305 14.76 -16.82 -27.16
CA ALA A 305 16.21 -16.61 -26.97
C ALA A 305 16.81 -17.33 -25.75
N VAL A 306 15.97 -17.90 -24.88
CA VAL A 306 16.42 -18.76 -23.76
C VAL A 306 16.41 -20.24 -24.17
N ASP A 307 15.76 -20.60 -25.28
CA ASP A 307 15.61 -21.99 -25.75
C ASP A 307 16.63 -22.38 -26.85
N ASP A 308 17.42 -21.43 -27.36
CA ASP A 308 18.25 -21.61 -28.57
C ASP A 308 19.77 -21.65 -28.31
N GLY A 309 20.19 -22.19 -27.16
CA GLY A 309 21.62 -22.22 -26.86
C GLY A 309 22.06 -23.05 -25.66
N HIS A 310 21.90 -24.39 -25.71
CA HIS A 310 22.87 -25.37 -25.18
C HIS A 310 22.39 -26.82 -25.43
N PRO A 311 23.18 -27.68 -26.11
CA PRO A 311 22.86 -29.09 -26.22
C PRO A 311 23.58 -29.86 -25.11
N HIS A 312 22.94 -30.13 -23.98
CA HIS A 312 23.50 -31.08 -23.01
C HIS A 312 22.42 -31.93 -22.31
N ASP A 313 22.57 -33.23 -22.54
CA ASP A 313 22.03 -34.42 -21.88
C ASP A 313 20.52 -34.54 -21.60
N ALA A 314 19.89 -35.33 -22.47
CA ALA A 314 18.66 -36.06 -22.23
C ALA A 314 18.86 -37.09 -21.10
N GLY A 315 18.66 -36.65 -19.85
CA GLY A 315 18.78 -37.50 -18.67
C GLY A 315 18.16 -36.93 -17.39
N GLU A 316 17.96 -35.61 -17.30
CA GLU A 316 17.25 -34.94 -16.19
C GLU A 316 15.94 -34.27 -16.68
N MET A 317 15.11 -35.08 -17.33
CA MET A 317 13.67 -34.91 -17.30
C MET A 317 13.19 -35.24 -15.87
N ALA A 318 12.66 -34.26 -15.11
CA ALA A 318 11.49 -34.39 -14.22
C ALA A 318 11.32 -33.35 -13.09
N SER A 319 12.09 -32.26 -12.97
CA SER A 319 12.04 -31.43 -11.72
C SER A 319 11.83 -29.92 -11.82
N LEU A 320 11.73 -29.29 -13.00
CA LEU A 320 11.64 -27.82 -13.09
C LEU A 320 10.48 -27.24 -13.92
N THR A 321 9.54 -28.08 -14.35
CA THR A 321 8.28 -27.68 -14.99
C THR A 321 7.09 -28.32 -14.28
N ALA A 322 6.82 -27.89 -13.05
CA ALA A 322 5.55 -28.11 -12.35
C ALA A 322 5.03 -26.71 -11.97
N GLU A 323 4.17 -26.12 -12.80
CA GLU A 323 2.73 -26.18 -12.57
C GLU A 323 2.30 -25.33 -11.36
N TYR A 324 2.06 -24.04 -11.60
CA TYR A 324 1.22 -23.21 -10.73
C TYR A 324 -0.12 -22.96 -11.42
N THR A 325 -0.83 -24.06 -11.67
CA THR A 325 -2.25 -24.05 -12.03
C THR A 325 -3.03 -24.19 -10.72
N MET A 326 -3.59 -23.11 -10.19
CA MET A 326 -4.48 -23.18 -9.03
C MET A 326 -5.79 -23.90 -9.42
N PRO A 327 -6.17 -25.01 -8.74
CA PRO A 327 -7.41 -25.72 -9.02
C PRO A 327 -8.61 -24.90 -8.53
N THR A 328 -9.55 -24.59 -9.42
CA THR A 328 -10.89 -24.17 -9.04
C THR A 328 -11.69 -25.38 -8.59
N THR A 329 -11.84 -25.58 -7.29
CA THR A 329 -12.82 -26.52 -6.75
C THR A 329 -14.21 -25.88 -6.74
N LYS A 330 -15.07 -26.30 -7.67
CA LYS A 330 -16.53 -26.33 -7.47
C LYS A 330 -16.83 -27.48 -6.49
N ILE A 331 -17.69 -27.23 -5.51
CA ILE A 331 -18.44 -28.27 -4.81
C ILE A 331 -19.88 -27.79 -4.78
N ASP A 332 -20.79 -28.71 -5.08
CA ASP A 332 -22.24 -28.61 -4.94
C ASP A 332 -22.72 -28.24 -3.53
#